data_AF-A0A523H7I8-F1
#
_entry.id   AF-A0A523H7I8-F1
#
_cell.length_a   1.000
_cell.length_b   1.000
_cell.length_c   1.000
_cell.angle_alpha   90.00
_cell.angle_beta   90.00
_cell.angle_gamma   90.00
#
_symmetry.space_group_name_H-M   'P 1'
#
loop_
_entity.id
_entity.type
_entity.pdbx_description
1 polymer ?
#
loop_
_entity_poly.entity_id
_entity_poly.type
_entity_poly.pdbx_seq_one_letter_code
_entity_poly.pdbx_strand_id
1 'polypeptide(L)' 'FSPSGIKSLLENFPDFQQNDTRIAVFGNTTVQAATDNGLRVDIKAPTPDTPSMTMALEKYIKQVNGRK' A
#
# COMPACT_ATOMS: atom_id res chain seq x y z
N PHE A 1 -0.34 7.54 -0.88
CA PHE A 1 0.76 8.50 -0.68
C PHE A 1 0.57 9.40 0.54
N SER A 2 -0.67 9.67 0.97
CA SER A 2 -0.97 10.43 2.18
C SER A 2 -2.08 9.73 3.00
N PRO A 3 -2.21 10.03 4.30
CA PRO A 3 -3.34 9.59 5.12
C PRO A 3 -4.71 9.99 4.55
N SER A 4 -4.80 11.20 3.96
CA SER A 4 -6.02 11.69 3.33
C SER A 4 -6.49 10.83 2.17
N GLY A 5 -5.57 10.16 1.45
CA GLY A 5 -5.94 9.21 0.39
C GLY A 5 -6.64 7.96 0.93
N ILE A 6 -6.25 7.48 2.12
CA ILE A 6 -6.93 6.35 2.78
C ILE A 6 -8.33 6.76 3.22
N LYS A 7 -8.45 7.92 3.85
CA LYS A 7 -9.74 8.47 4.25
C LYS A 7 -10.68 8.64 3.04
N SER A 8 -10.17 9.23 1.96
CA SER A 8 -10.93 9.45 0.73
C SER A 8 -11.38 8.14 0.06
N LEU A 9 -10.57 7.07 0.11
CA LEU A 9 -10.97 5.75 -0.39
C LEU A 9 -12.22 5.25 0.34
N LEU A 10 -12.22 5.31 1.67
CA LEU A 10 -13.31 4.75 2.48
C LEU A 10 -14.56 5.65 2.50
N GLU A 11 -14.39 6.97 2.39
CA GLU A 11 -15.53 7.90 2.27
C GLU A 11 -16.24 7.76 0.91
N ASN A 12 -15.48 7.61 -0.18
CA ASN A 12 -16.08 7.50 -1.53
C ASN A 12 -16.53 6.08 -1.87
N PHE A 13 -15.96 5.07 -1.21
CA PHE A 13 -16.28 3.67 -1.40
C PHE A 13 -16.55 3.04 -0.03
N PRO A 14 -17.71 3.31 0.60
CA PRO A 14 -18.02 2.85 1.95
C PRO A 14 -18.06 1.32 2.09
N ASP A 15 -18.37 0.63 1.00
CA ASP A 15 -18.38 -0.83 0.93
C ASP A 15 -17.07 -1.41 0.38
N PHE A 16 -15.97 -0.64 0.39
CA PHE A 16 -14.69 -1.09 -0.11
C PHE A 16 -14.21 -2.34 0.65
N GLN A 17 -14.03 -3.43 -0.08
CA GLN A 17 -13.41 -4.65 0.41
C GLN A 17 -12.08 -4.85 -0.30
N GLN A 18 -11.01 -5.00 0.48
CA GLN A 18 -9.67 -5.07 -0.09
C GLN A 18 -9.45 -6.31 -0.97
N ASN A 19 -9.96 -7.48 -0.58
CA ASN A 19 -9.84 -8.72 -1.35
C ASN A 19 -8.41 -8.96 -1.90
N ASP A 20 -8.29 -9.10 -3.22
CA ASP A 20 -7.02 -9.29 -3.95
C ASP A 20 -6.33 -7.96 -4.30
N THR A 21 -6.95 -6.81 -4.04
CA THR A 21 -6.37 -5.49 -4.27
C THR A 21 -5.14 -5.29 -3.38
N ARG A 22 -4.01 -4.93 -4.02
CA ARG A 22 -2.75 -4.65 -3.35
C ARG A 22 -2.65 -3.18 -3.00
N ILE A 23 -2.41 -2.87 -1.73
CA ILE A 23 -2.29 -1.49 -1.25
C ILE A 23 -0.81 -1.15 -1.09
N ALA A 24 -0.38 -0.13 -1.85
CA ALA A 24 0.94 0.47 -1.77
C ALA A 24 0.88 1.82 -1.05
N VAL A 25 1.68 1.98 0.01
CA VAL A 25 1.71 3.20 0.83
C VAL A 25 3.10 3.82 0.89
N PHE A 26 3.13 5.15 0.87
CA PHE A 26 4.36 5.93 1.00
C PHE A 26 4.37 6.68 2.34
N GLY A 27 5.39 6.45 3.17
CA GLY A 27 5.60 7.09 4.48
C GLY A 27 4.84 6.43 5.64
N ASN A 28 5.42 6.56 6.84
CA ASN A 28 4.89 5.92 8.07
C ASN A 28 3.49 6.41 8.44
N THR A 29 3.18 7.67 8.21
CA THR A 29 1.84 8.22 8.50
C THR A 29 0.76 7.59 7.62
N THR A 30 1.07 7.31 6.35
CA THR A 30 0.15 6.60 5.44
C THR A 30 0.02 5.11 5.81
N VAL A 31 1.11 4.47 6.25
CA VAL A 31 1.08 3.09 6.78
C VAL A 31 0.14 3.01 7.97
N GLN A 32 0.28 3.93 8.92
CA GLN A 32 -0.55 3.97 10.12
C GLN A 32 -2.02 4.20 9.75
N ALA A 33 -2.32 5.20 8.91
CA ALA A 33 -3.68 5.45 8.46
C ALA A 33 -4.33 4.24 7.77
N ALA A 34 -3.59 3.50 6.93
CA ALA A 34 -4.08 2.27 6.32
C ALA A 34 -4.37 1.19 7.38
N THR A 35 -3.44 0.98 8.31
CA THR A 35 -3.54 -0.04 9.35
C THR A 35 -4.68 0.24 10.32
N ASP A 36 -4.83 1.50 10.76
CA ASP A 36 -5.90 1.95 11.67
C ASP A 36 -7.29 1.77 11.05
N ASN A 37 -7.40 1.78 9.72
CA ASN A 37 -8.64 1.51 9.00
C ASN A 37 -8.78 0.04 8.55
N GLY A 38 -7.98 -0.87 9.10
CA GLY A 38 -8.08 -2.31 8.83
C GLY A 38 -7.58 -2.74 7.45
N LEU A 39 -6.87 -1.87 6.73
CA LEU A 39 -6.31 -2.19 5.42
C LEU A 39 -4.96 -2.88 5.57
N ARG A 40 -4.78 -4.00 4.85
CA ARG A 40 -3.50 -4.70 4.72
C ARG A 40 -2.58 -3.88 3.81
N VAL A 41 -1.42 -3.49 4.33
CA VAL A 41 -0.36 -2.87 3.52
C VAL A 41 0.47 -3.96 2.85
N ASP A 42 0.31 -4.13 1.53
CA ASP A 42 1.07 -5.12 0.76
C ASP A 42 2.46 -4.57 0.36
N ILE A 43 2.55 -3.27 0.10
CA ILE A 43 3.78 -2.62 -0.38
C ILE A 43 4.02 -1.35 0.42
N LYS A 44 5.20 -1.22 1.02
CA LYS A 44 5.61 -0.03 1.78
C LYS A 44 6.85 0.61 1.16
N ALA A 45 6.84 1.92 1.08
CA ALA A 45 8.02 2.74 0.79
C ALA A 45 7.97 4.02 1.64
N PRO A 46 9.10 4.71 1.88
CA PRO A 46 10.45 4.19 1.72
C PRO A 46 10.73 3.07 2.74
N THR A 47 11.67 2.17 2.40
CA THR A 47 12.35 1.26 3.34
C THR A 47 13.85 1.29 3.06
N PRO A 48 14.72 0.75 3.94
CA PRO A 48 16.15 0.66 3.66
C PRO A 48 16.47 -0.02 2.32
N ASP A 49 15.72 -1.07 1.95
CA ASP A 49 15.91 -1.80 0.68
C ASP A 49 15.22 -1.12 -0.51
N THR A 50 14.15 -0.36 -0.27
CA THR A 50 13.30 0.24 -1.31
C THR A 50 13.01 1.71 -0.97
N PRO A 51 13.95 2.63 -1.22
CA PRO A 51 13.82 4.04 -0.84
C PRO A 51 12.79 4.81 -1.67
N SER A 52 12.30 4.24 -2.77
CA SER A 52 11.28 4.85 -3.63
C SER A 52 10.10 3.91 -3.86
N MET A 53 8.94 4.48 -4.22
CA MET A 53 7.75 3.70 -4.55
C MET A 53 7.96 2.84 -5.80
N THR A 54 8.66 3.37 -6.81
CA THR A 54 8.98 2.62 -8.04
C THR A 54 9.78 1.35 -7.72
N MET A 55 10.81 1.45 -6.88
CA MET A 55 11.60 0.28 -6.46
C MET A 55 10.78 -0.70 -5.64
N ALA A 56 9.91 -0.20 -4.75
CA ALA A 56 9.04 -1.05 -3.95
C ALA A 56 8.05 -1.85 -4.81
N LEU A 57 7.46 -1.20 -5.83
CA LEU A 57 6.59 -1.85 -6.80
C LEU A 57 7.34 -2.87 -7.66
N GLU A 58 8.53 -2.51 -8.17
CA GLU A 58 9.34 -3.43 -8.97
C GLU A 58 9.75 -4.68 -8.17
N LYS A 59 10.21 -4.50 -6.92
CA LYS A 59 10.54 -5.61 -6.00
C LYS A 59 9.33 -6.50 -5.76
N TYR A 60 8.17 -5.91 -5.48
CA TYR A 60 6.94 -6.66 -5.23
C TYR A 60 6.48 -7.44 -6.46
N ILE A 61 6.41 -6.81 -7.64
CA ILE A 61 5.98 -7.44 -8.89
C ILE A 61 6.89 -8.63 -9.23
N LYS A 62 8.22 -8.48 -9.09
CA LYS A 62 9.16 -9.59 -9.26
C LYS A 62 8.94 -10.71 -8.25
N GLN A 63 8.65 -10.37 -6.98
CA GLN A 63 8.39 -11.38 -5.95
C GLN A 63 7.13 -12.21 -6.23
N VAL A 64 6.04 -11.57 -6.68
CA VAL A 64 4.74 -12.26 -6.87
C VAL A 64 4.60 -12.93 -8.25
N ASN A 65 5.27 -12.40 -9.29
CA ASN A 65 5.15 -12.91 -10.66
C ASN A 65 6.42 -13.62 -11.16
N GLY A 66 7.57 -13.42 -10.51
CA GLY A 66 8.88 -13.92 -10.96
C GLY A 66 9.16 -15.38 -10.60
N ARG A 67 8.16 -16.16 -10.18
CA ARG A 67 8.28 -17.60 -10.04
C ARG A 67 7.78 -18.29 -11.31
N LYS A 68 8.72 -18.57 -12.22
CA LYS A 68 8.67 -19.71 -13.13
C LYS A 68 9.95 -20.52 -12.94
#